data_AF-A0A5E7AJC6-F1
#
_entry.id   AF-A0A5E7AJC6-F1
#
_cell.length_a   1.000
_cell.length_b   1.000
_cell.length_c   1.000
_cell.angle_alpha   90.00
_cell.angle_beta   90.00
_cell.angle_gamma   90.00
#
_symmetry.space_group_name_H-M   'P 1'
#
loop_
_entity.id
_entity.type
_entity.pdbx_description
1 polymer ?
#
loop_
_entity_poly.entity_id
_entity_poly.type
_entity_poly.pdbx_seq_one_letter_code
_entity_poly.pdbx_strand_id
1 'polypeptide(L)'
;MINISKWALTTLCAALLAGCGGSTDTAEKLADSLDMDGQYKMVVNMATAGYSTQYSHVPAASIKKVIQEHVSKDDLKDVFVESYASSFDDDELELIIKANKDPANAMAIIMNSEDGRALAQKAVKVQNSLMADMQKAFTDVDEDIQEELADLNNESRS
;
A
#
# COMPACT_ATOMS: atom_id res chain seq x y z
N MET A 1 -19.82 -45.01 -28.58
CA MET A 1 -20.23 -44.51 -27.25
C MET A 1 -19.15 -44.93 -26.28
N ILE A 2 -18.25 -44.02 -25.89
CA ILE A 2 -17.17 -44.30 -24.94
C ILE A 2 -17.58 -43.70 -23.59
N ASN A 3 -17.54 -44.58 -22.59
CA ASN A 3 -18.04 -44.41 -21.24
C ASN A 3 -17.09 -43.48 -20.46
N ILE A 4 -17.56 -42.29 -20.09
CA ILE A 4 -16.75 -41.30 -19.37
C ILE A 4 -16.56 -41.80 -17.94
N SER A 5 -15.33 -42.23 -17.64
CA SER A 5 -14.93 -42.74 -16.33
C SER A 5 -15.08 -41.67 -15.26
N LYS A 6 -15.71 -42.04 -14.14
CA LYS A 6 -15.94 -41.31 -12.87
C LYS A 6 -14.68 -40.76 -12.15
N TRP A 7 -13.54 -40.67 -12.82
CA TRP A 7 -12.23 -40.32 -12.23
C TRP A 7 -11.63 -39.02 -12.76
N ALA A 8 -12.36 -38.25 -13.58
CA ALA A 8 -11.86 -37.00 -14.15
C ALA A 8 -12.15 -35.74 -13.29
N LEU A 9 -12.75 -35.88 -12.10
CA LEU A 9 -13.27 -34.72 -11.36
C LEU A 9 -12.51 -34.37 -10.06
N THR A 10 -11.36 -34.98 -9.77
CA THR A 10 -10.72 -34.86 -8.45
C THR A 10 -9.41 -34.07 -8.44
N THR A 11 -8.95 -33.53 -9.56
CA THR A 11 -7.66 -32.80 -9.64
C THR A 11 -7.79 -31.28 -9.83
N LEU A 12 -9.00 -30.72 -9.89
CA LEU A 12 -9.19 -29.27 -10.13
C LEU A 12 -9.26 -28.41 -8.84
N CYS A 13 -8.88 -28.94 -7.67
CA CYS A 13 -9.02 -28.22 -6.40
C CYS A 13 -7.71 -28.03 -5.61
N ALA A 14 -6.54 -28.25 -6.22
CA ALA A 14 -5.25 -28.01 -5.54
C ALA A 14 -4.61 -26.65 -5.86
N ALA A 15 -5.07 -25.93 -6.89
CA ALA A 15 -4.51 -24.62 -7.26
C ALA A 15 -5.05 -23.44 -6.45
N LEU A 16 -6.14 -23.61 -5.68
CA LEU A 16 -6.75 -22.54 -4.91
C LEU A 16 -6.06 -22.22 -3.56
N LEU A 17 -5.08 -23.05 -3.14
CA LEU A 17 -4.38 -22.86 -1.86
C LEU A 17 -2.95 -22.31 -2.01
N ALA A 18 -2.46 -22.12 -3.24
CA ALA A 18 -1.20 -21.38 -3.48
C ALA A 18 -1.42 -19.84 -3.52
N GLY A 19 -2.66 -19.39 -3.73
CA GLY A 19 -2.99 -17.98 -3.97
C GLY A 19 -3.03 -17.05 -2.74
N CYS A 20 -2.83 -17.56 -1.52
CA CYS A 20 -2.81 -16.67 -0.34
C CYS A 20 -1.37 -16.25 0.05
N GLY A 21 -0.37 -17.09 -0.25
CA GLY A 21 1.04 -16.77 -0.02
C GLY A 21 1.69 -16.08 -1.22
N GLY A 22 1.39 -16.52 -2.44
CA GLY A 22 2.00 -16.01 -3.67
C GLY A 22 1.83 -14.50 -3.83
N SER A 23 0.58 -14.02 -3.84
CA SER A 23 0.29 -12.58 -4.02
C SER A 23 0.93 -11.70 -2.95
N THR A 24 1.02 -12.18 -1.71
CA THR A 24 1.68 -11.44 -0.62
C THR A 24 3.18 -11.31 -0.87
N ASP A 25 3.86 -12.41 -1.21
CA ASP A 25 5.30 -12.41 -1.54
C ASP A 25 5.59 -11.55 -2.79
N THR A 26 4.70 -11.57 -3.79
CA THR A 26 4.86 -10.79 -5.02
C THR A 26 4.57 -9.31 -4.79
N ALA A 27 3.58 -8.97 -3.95
CA ALA A 27 3.31 -7.59 -3.53
C ALA A 27 4.47 -7.03 -2.69
N GLU A 28 5.11 -7.86 -1.85
CA GLU A 28 6.31 -7.46 -1.12
C GLU A 28 7.47 -7.14 -2.06
N LYS A 29 7.71 -7.98 -3.08
CA LYS A 29 8.72 -7.67 -4.13
C LYS A 29 8.41 -6.36 -4.86
N LEU A 30 7.13 -6.07 -5.10
CA LEU A 30 6.73 -4.79 -5.70
C LEU A 30 7.06 -3.63 -4.75
N ALA A 31 6.71 -3.73 -3.47
CA ALA A 31 7.01 -2.73 -2.46
C ALA A 31 8.52 -2.45 -2.36
N ASP A 32 9.34 -3.51 -2.35
CA ASP A 32 10.80 -3.42 -2.31
C ASP A 32 11.41 -2.80 -3.57
N SER A 33 10.69 -2.82 -4.69
CA SER A 33 11.10 -2.16 -5.94
C SER A 33 10.76 -0.67 -5.99
N LEU A 34 9.92 -0.19 -5.07
CA LEU A 34 9.49 1.20 -4.98
C LEU A 34 10.39 2.00 -4.03
N ASP A 35 10.44 3.32 -4.21
CA ASP A 35 11.11 4.23 -3.28
C ASP A 35 10.24 4.46 -2.02
N MET A 36 10.11 3.43 -1.18
CA MET A 36 9.30 3.49 0.04
C MET A 36 9.82 4.54 1.03
N ASP A 37 11.13 4.82 1.04
CA ASP A 37 11.71 5.88 1.86
C ASP A 37 11.25 7.27 1.39
N GLY A 38 11.23 7.50 0.08
CA GLY A 38 10.70 8.73 -0.53
C GLY A 38 9.21 8.91 -0.24
N GLN A 39 8.42 7.85 -0.40
CA GLN A 39 6.98 7.88 -0.13
C GLN A 39 6.68 8.14 1.35
N TYR A 40 7.36 7.46 2.27
CA TYR A 40 7.22 7.69 3.70
C TYR A 40 7.53 9.15 4.07
N LYS A 41 8.63 9.71 3.54
CA LYS A 41 8.98 11.13 3.76
C LYS A 41 7.90 12.07 3.24
N MET A 42 7.31 11.80 2.07
CA MET A 42 6.24 12.63 1.51
C MET A 42 5.02 12.62 2.44
N VAL A 43 4.57 11.44 2.87
CA VAL A 43 3.41 11.26 3.74
C VAL A 43 3.62 11.95 5.08
N VAL A 44 4.78 11.72 5.74
CA VAL A 44 5.12 12.39 7.01
C VAL A 44 5.13 13.91 6.86
N ASN A 45 5.66 14.44 5.76
CA ASN A 45 5.67 15.89 5.53
C ASN A 45 4.25 16.45 5.31
N MET A 46 3.37 15.72 4.62
CA MET A 46 1.97 16.12 4.44
C MET A 46 1.21 16.12 5.77
N ALA A 47 1.37 15.07 6.58
CA ALA A 47 0.80 14.98 7.92
C ALA A 47 1.33 16.11 8.83
N THR A 48 2.64 16.37 8.80
CA THR A 48 3.28 17.48 9.53
C THR A 48 2.64 18.81 9.18
N ALA A 49 2.44 19.09 7.88
CA ALA A 49 1.79 20.32 7.43
C ALA A 49 0.34 20.42 7.93
N GLY A 50 -0.39 19.30 7.95
CA GLY A 50 -1.74 19.21 8.51
C GLY A 50 -1.78 19.62 9.98
N TYR A 51 -1.02 18.94 10.84
CA TYR A 51 -0.99 19.24 12.28
C TYR A 51 -0.42 20.63 12.60
N SER A 52 0.53 21.13 11.81
CA SER A 52 1.09 22.48 12.00
C SER A 52 0.04 23.58 11.96
N THR A 53 -1.10 23.36 11.28
CA THR A 53 -2.21 24.32 11.26
C THR A 53 -2.95 24.41 12.59
N GLN A 54 -3.01 23.31 13.35
CA GLN A 54 -3.72 23.20 14.62
C GLN A 54 -2.79 23.52 15.80
N TYR A 55 -1.53 23.08 15.73
CA TYR A 55 -0.51 23.22 16.78
C TYR A 55 0.53 24.27 16.41
N SER A 56 0.08 25.51 16.20
CA SER A 56 0.90 26.60 15.62
C SER A 56 2.11 27.05 16.47
N HIS A 57 2.16 26.68 17.75
CA HIS A 57 3.31 26.97 18.62
C HIS A 57 4.31 25.82 18.69
N VAL A 58 3.99 24.64 18.14
CA VAL A 58 4.90 23.50 18.11
C VAL A 58 5.75 23.57 16.84
N PRO A 59 7.10 23.52 16.94
CA PRO A 59 7.95 23.50 15.76
C PRO A 59 7.63 22.31 14.85
N ALA A 60 7.60 22.52 13.54
CA ALA A 60 7.32 21.46 12.56
C ALA A 60 8.26 20.25 12.69
N ALA A 61 9.50 20.46 13.14
CA ALA A 61 10.44 19.37 13.41
C ALA A 61 10.00 18.47 14.59
N SER A 62 9.40 19.05 15.62
CA SER A 62 8.84 18.29 16.74
C SER A 62 7.57 17.55 16.32
N ILE A 63 6.69 18.20 15.56
CA ILE A 63 5.50 17.55 14.99
C ILE A 63 5.90 16.33 14.14
N LYS A 64 6.88 16.52 13.28
CA LYS A 64 7.43 15.44 12.46
C LYS A 64 7.96 14.28 13.31
N LYS A 65 8.66 14.56 14.41
CA LYS A 65 9.20 13.54 15.31
C LYS A 65 8.08 12.71 15.95
N VAL A 66 7.05 13.36 16.48
CA VAL A 66 5.87 12.67 17.06
C VAL A 66 5.22 11.77 16.03
N ILE A 67 4.97 12.25 14.81
CA ILE A 67 4.41 11.40 13.73
C ILE A 67 5.28 10.17 13.47
N GLN A 68 6.61 10.32 13.45
CA GLN A 68 7.54 9.22 13.20
C GLN A 68 7.66 8.23 14.36
N GLU A 69 7.25 8.63 15.58
CA GLU A 69 7.19 7.76 16.75
C GLU A 69 5.95 6.85 16.73
N HIS A 70 4.88 7.28 16.06
CA HIS A 70 3.59 6.57 15.99
C HIS A 70 3.33 5.86 14.66
N VAL A 71 3.92 6.33 13.55
CA VAL A 71 3.77 5.72 12.22
C VAL A 71 5.14 5.39 11.65
N SER A 72 5.44 4.10 11.58
CA SER A 72 6.69 3.62 11.01
C SER A 72 6.60 3.50 9.48
N LYS A 73 7.76 3.41 8.83
CA LYS A 73 7.83 3.10 7.40
C LYS A 73 7.28 1.69 7.11
N ASP A 74 7.54 0.75 8.02
CA ASP A 74 7.15 -0.64 7.83
C ASP A 74 5.63 -0.78 7.88
N ASP A 75 4.94 0.02 8.71
CA ASP A 75 3.48 0.08 8.72
C ASP A 75 2.92 0.52 7.35
N LEU A 76 3.54 1.53 6.71
CA LEU A 76 3.13 1.93 5.36
C LEU A 76 3.44 0.87 4.29
N LYS A 77 4.54 0.13 4.45
CA LYS A 77 4.87 -1.00 3.57
C LYS A 77 3.83 -2.10 3.73
N ASP A 78 3.44 -2.43 4.95
CA ASP A 78 2.46 -3.48 5.24
C ASP A 78 1.09 -3.13 4.68
N VAL A 79 0.62 -1.89 4.86
CA VAL A 79 -0.63 -1.39 4.23
C VAL A 79 -0.56 -1.49 2.71
N PHE A 80 0.58 -1.14 2.09
CA PHE A 80 0.76 -1.29 0.66
C PHE A 80 0.67 -2.76 0.23
N VAL A 81 1.39 -3.65 0.91
CA VAL A 81 1.43 -5.08 0.61
C VAL A 81 0.04 -5.69 0.75
N GLU A 82 -0.68 -5.40 1.83
CA GLU A 82 -2.04 -5.89 2.06
C GLU A 82 -3.01 -5.41 0.96
N SER A 83 -2.97 -4.12 0.63
CA SER A 83 -3.85 -3.53 -0.39
C SER A 83 -3.61 -4.14 -1.77
N TYR A 84 -2.35 -4.37 -2.15
CA TYR A 84 -2.00 -4.98 -3.43
C TYR A 84 -2.24 -6.49 -3.46
N ALA A 85 -1.89 -7.23 -2.41
CA ALA A 85 -2.05 -8.68 -2.36
C ALA A 85 -3.53 -9.10 -2.30
N SER A 86 -4.38 -8.31 -1.63
CA SER A 86 -5.83 -8.55 -1.59
C SER A 86 -6.53 -8.19 -2.91
N SER A 87 -5.91 -7.34 -3.71
CA SER A 87 -6.50 -6.84 -4.95
C SER A 87 -6.03 -7.60 -6.17
N PHE A 88 -4.75 -7.99 -6.26
CA PHE A 88 -4.14 -8.56 -7.46
C PHE A 88 -3.70 -10.00 -7.26
N ASP A 89 -3.80 -10.79 -8.33
CA ASP A 89 -3.14 -12.09 -8.39
C ASP A 89 -1.64 -11.93 -8.73
N ASP A 90 -0.90 -13.04 -8.65
CA ASP A 90 0.53 -13.08 -8.92
C ASP A 90 0.90 -12.60 -10.33
N ASP A 91 0.15 -13.01 -11.35
CA ASP A 91 0.44 -12.68 -12.74
C ASP A 91 0.25 -11.17 -12.99
N GLU A 92 -0.82 -10.59 -12.42
CA GLU A 92 -1.08 -9.16 -12.43
C GLU A 92 0.03 -8.37 -11.71
N LEU A 93 0.47 -8.84 -10.52
CA LEU A 93 1.55 -8.20 -9.77
C LEU A 93 2.89 -8.28 -10.51
N GLU A 94 3.22 -9.40 -11.16
CA GLU A 94 4.40 -9.53 -12.00
C GLU A 94 4.39 -8.54 -13.18
N LEU A 95 3.23 -8.36 -13.82
CA LEU A 95 3.05 -7.35 -14.87
C LEU A 95 3.25 -5.92 -14.34
N ILE A 96 2.73 -5.62 -13.15
CA ILE A 96 2.92 -4.32 -12.49
C ILE A 96 4.39 -4.10 -12.15
N ILE A 97 5.09 -5.10 -11.60
CA ILE A 97 6.54 -5.04 -11.33
C ILE A 97 7.31 -4.78 -12.61
N LYS A 98 6.97 -5.46 -13.70
CA LYS A 98 7.62 -5.28 -15.01
C LYS A 98 7.39 -3.87 -15.55
N ALA A 99 6.17 -3.36 -15.46
CA ALA A 99 5.83 -2.00 -15.85
C ALA A 99 6.55 -0.95 -14.99
N ASN A 100 6.68 -1.17 -13.68
CA ASN A 100 7.39 -0.29 -12.76
C ASN A 100 8.91 -0.21 -13.06
N LYS A 101 9.52 -1.33 -13.46
CA LYS A 101 10.95 -1.39 -13.85
C LYS A 101 11.25 -0.69 -15.18
N ASP A 102 10.24 -0.51 -16.03
CA ASP A 102 10.37 0.17 -17.33
C ASP A 102 9.26 1.22 -17.52
N PRO A 103 9.34 2.36 -16.80
CA PRO A 103 8.29 3.37 -16.80
C PRO A 103 8.06 3.99 -18.19
N ALA A 104 9.09 4.00 -19.07
CA ALA A 104 8.97 4.48 -20.43
C ALA A 104 8.03 3.61 -21.28
N ASN A 105 7.94 2.31 -20.97
CA ASN A 105 7.10 1.36 -21.68
C ASN A 105 5.96 0.78 -20.82
N ALA A 106 5.76 1.29 -19.60
CA ALA A 106 4.78 0.76 -18.64
C ALA A 106 3.40 0.56 -19.25
N MET A 107 2.90 1.56 -19.99
CA MET A 107 1.59 1.46 -20.64
C MET A 107 1.55 0.40 -21.73
N ALA A 108 2.62 0.24 -22.52
CA ALA A 108 2.71 -0.81 -23.51
C ALA A 108 2.77 -2.21 -22.87
N ILE A 109 3.52 -2.36 -21.76
CA ILE A 109 3.62 -3.61 -20.99
C ILE A 109 2.23 -4.03 -20.48
N ILE A 110 1.51 -3.10 -19.86
CA ILE A 110 0.17 -3.38 -19.32
C ILE A 110 -0.83 -3.64 -20.46
N MET A 111 -0.89 -2.78 -21.48
CA MET A 111 -1.89 -2.88 -22.55
C MET A 111 -1.68 -4.05 -23.51
N ASN A 112 -0.48 -4.64 -23.57
CA ASN A 112 -0.19 -5.84 -24.36
C ASN A 112 -0.51 -7.15 -23.63
N SER A 113 -0.97 -7.10 -22.37
CA SER A 113 -1.49 -8.28 -21.67
C SER A 113 -2.91 -8.62 -22.12
N GLU A 114 -3.34 -9.86 -21.90
CA GLU A 114 -4.67 -10.36 -22.30
C GLU A 114 -5.80 -9.46 -21.80
N ASP A 115 -5.69 -8.97 -20.56
CA ASP A 115 -6.68 -8.13 -19.88
C ASP A 115 -6.17 -6.71 -19.56
N GLY A 116 -5.23 -6.18 -20.34
CA GLY A 116 -4.49 -4.95 -20.02
C GLY A 116 -5.34 -3.73 -19.67
N ARG A 117 -6.50 -3.55 -20.33
CA ARG A 117 -7.43 -2.47 -19.99
C ARG A 117 -8.13 -2.68 -18.65
N ALA A 118 -8.49 -3.92 -18.32
CA ALA A 118 -9.09 -4.24 -17.03
C ALA A 118 -8.06 -4.08 -15.91
N LEU A 119 -6.82 -4.55 -16.12
CA LEU A 119 -5.71 -4.37 -15.19
C LEU A 119 -5.42 -2.88 -14.93
N ALA A 120 -5.39 -2.05 -15.97
CA ALA A 120 -5.20 -0.60 -15.81
C ALA A 120 -6.33 0.06 -14.99
N GLN A 121 -7.59 -0.31 -15.23
CA GLN A 121 -8.73 0.19 -14.45
C GLN A 121 -8.68 -0.27 -12.99
N LYS A 122 -8.26 -1.52 -12.77
CA LYS A 122 -8.08 -2.10 -11.45
C LYS A 122 -6.98 -1.37 -10.68
N ALA A 123 -5.83 -1.12 -11.29
CA ALA A 123 -4.72 -0.34 -10.73
C ALA A 123 -5.16 1.04 -10.24
N VAL A 124 -5.96 1.77 -11.02
CA VAL A 124 -6.50 3.08 -10.60
C VAL A 124 -7.42 2.95 -9.38
N LYS A 125 -8.26 1.91 -9.31
CA LYS A 125 -9.15 1.68 -8.15
C LYS A 125 -8.33 1.37 -6.89
N VAL A 126 -7.34 0.49 -7.01
CA VAL A 126 -6.48 0.11 -5.88
C VAL A 126 -5.67 1.29 -5.38
N GLN A 127 -5.12 2.13 -6.26
CA GLN A 127 -4.44 3.37 -5.84
C GLN A 127 -5.36 4.30 -5.04
N ASN A 128 -6.64 4.43 -5.43
CA ASN A 128 -7.59 5.25 -4.68
C ASN A 128 -7.93 4.62 -3.32
N SER A 129 -8.08 3.29 -3.25
CA SER A 129 -8.30 2.58 -1.99
C SER A 129 -7.09 2.67 -1.06
N LEU A 130 -5.88 2.49 -1.59
CA LEU A 130 -4.63 2.60 -0.83
C LEU A 130 -4.52 3.94 -0.12
N MET A 131 -4.90 5.05 -0.77
CA MET A 131 -4.90 6.36 -0.12
C MET A 131 -5.84 6.42 1.10
N ALA A 132 -7.00 5.76 1.02
CA ALA A 132 -7.93 5.66 2.14
C ALA A 132 -7.39 4.74 3.24
N ASP A 133 -6.77 3.62 2.88
CA ASP A 133 -6.15 2.67 3.82
C ASP A 133 -4.99 3.33 4.57
N MET A 134 -4.15 4.10 3.87
CA MET A 134 -3.10 4.90 4.49
C MET A 134 -3.68 5.95 5.44
N GLN A 135 -4.72 6.69 5.04
CA GLN A 135 -5.37 7.65 5.92
C GLN A 135 -5.93 6.98 7.18
N LYS A 136 -6.49 5.78 7.06
CA LYS A 136 -6.95 4.99 8.18
C LYS A 136 -5.80 4.61 9.12
N ALA A 137 -4.65 4.18 8.60
CA ALA A 137 -3.49 3.88 9.43
C ALA A 137 -3.03 5.09 10.28
N PHE A 138 -3.15 6.31 9.75
CA PHE A 138 -2.94 7.53 10.54
C PHE A 138 -4.06 7.78 11.56
N THR A 139 -5.31 7.47 11.22
CA THR A 139 -6.47 7.65 12.11
C THR A 139 -6.35 6.78 13.36
N ASP A 140 -5.85 5.54 13.20
CA ASP A 140 -5.71 4.59 14.31
C ASP A 140 -4.73 5.07 15.39
N VAL A 141 -3.82 5.99 15.05
CA VAL A 141 -2.85 6.61 15.98
C VAL A 141 -3.04 8.13 16.13
N ASP A 142 -4.10 8.68 15.55
CA ASP A 142 -4.32 10.14 15.50
C ASP A 142 -4.59 10.70 16.90
N GLU A 143 -5.32 9.97 17.75
CA GLU A 143 -5.57 10.38 19.13
C GLU A 143 -4.27 10.51 19.93
N ASP A 144 -3.36 9.52 19.82
CA ASP A 144 -2.06 9.53 20.50
C ASP A 144 -1.16 10.67 20.02
N ILE A 145 -1.11 10.89 18.69
CA ILE A 145 -0.38 12.02 18.11
C ILE A 145 -0.96 13.35 18.62
N GLN A 146 -2.28 13.50 18.63
CA GLN A 146 -2.93 14.74 19.06
C GLN A 146 -2.74 15.04 20.55
N GLU A 147 -2.75 14.01 21.41
CA GLU A 147 -2.47 14.14 22.84
C GLU A 147 -1.05 14.67 23.06
N GLU A 148 -0.05 14.03 22.44
CA GLU A 148 1.36 14.43 22.59
C GLU A 148 1.63 15.83 22.02
N LEU A 149 1.02 16.18 20.88
CA LEU A 149 1.13 17.52 20.32
C LEU A 149 0.43 18.58 21.17
N ALA A 150 -0.67 18.24 21.83
CA ALA A 150 -1.36 19.15 22.74
C ALA A 150 -0.51 19.47 23.97
N ASP A 151 0.16 18.47 24.54
CA ASP A 151 1.10 18.64 25.65
C ASP A 151 2.27 19.56 25.25
N LEU A 152 2.93 19.28 24.12
CA LEU A 152 4.00 20.12 23.60
C LEU A 152 3.54 21.56 23.34
N ASN A 153 2.32 21.74 22.83
CA ASN A 153 1.76 23.05 22.57
C ASN A 153 1.46 23.82 23.87
N ASN A 154 1.03 23.13 24.93
CA ASN A 154 0.81 23.73 26.25
C ASN A 154 2.13 24.15 26.91
N GLU A 155 3.15 23.29 26.87
CA GLU A 155 4.51 23.60 27.35
C GLU A 155 5.14 24.78 26.61
N SER A 156 4.91 24.87 25.30
CA SER A 156 5.44 25.97 24.47
C SER A 156 4.76 27.33 24.76
N ARG A 157 3.64 27.33 25.49
CA ARG A 157 2.86 28.53 25.84
C ARG A 157 3.04 28.97 27.30
N SER A 158 3.64 28.14 28.15
CA SER A 158 3.97 28.45 29.55
C SER A 158 5.32 29.15 29.69
#